data_AF-A0A842QL93-F1
#
_entry.id   AF-A0A842QL93-F1
#
_cell.length_a   1.000
_cell.length_b   1.000
_cell.length_c   1.000
_cell.angle_alpha   90.00
_cell.angle_beta   90.00
_cell.angle_gamma   90.00
#
_symmetry.space_group_name_H-M   'P 1'
#
loop_
_entity.id
_entity.type
_entity.pdbx_description
1 polymer ?
#
loop_
_entity_poly.entity_id
_entity_poly.type
_entity_poly.pdbx_seq_one_letter_code
_entity_poly.pdbx_strand_id
1 'polypeptide(L)'
;MDSKVRKLKESVEENPDDAKAWYDLGYRLVELGKFEDAAESYQKATELDPTNIDAWYDLSGVLGELGRWEESAHASEQTLELDPEFADGWYNLGAVYYNMARYEEAIVASRYAAKFDPENASAWKHVGLAFAGLGRIEEAIESFRKVLDLEPERATTWMNMGAMLAGIGRLEEAAEALERSVEADKLNPTAWKNLGMVYLHLGREKKAAKALENYSMLDHLQKRLERGGPFTARLREQENR
;
A
#
# COMPACT_ATOMS: atom_id res chain seq x y z
N MET A 1 21.31 -1.55 -20.93
CA MET A 1 21.85 -0.94 -19.69
C MET A 1 21.66 0.56 -19.84
N ASP A 2 20.95 1.20 -18.91
CA ASP A 2 20.67 2.65 -19.01
C ASP A 2 21.97 3.45 -19.01
N SER A 3 22.17 4.30 -20.02
CA SER A 3 23.38 5.12 -20.17
C SER A 3 23.62 6.09 -19.00
N LYS A 4 22.57 6.50 -18.29
CA LYS A 4 22.66 7.37 -17.11
C LYS A 4 23.17 6.62 -15.90
N VAL A 5 22.65 5.42 -15.63
CA VAL A 5 23.13 4.58 -14.52
C VAL A 5 24.59 4.21 -14.69
N ARG A 6 25.02 3.89 -15.91
CA ARG A 6 26.44 3.61 -16.18
C ARG A 6 27.34 4.81 -15.81
N LYS A 7 26.97 6.02 -16.24
CA LYS A 7 27.73 7.24 -15.92
C LYS A 7 27.75 7.53 -14.42
N LEU A 8 26.64 7.29 -13.72
CA LEU A 8 26.58 7.47 -12.26
C LEU A 8 27.45 6.43 -11.54
N LYS A 9 27.48 5.17 -12.00
CA LYS A 9 28.39 4.15 -11.47
C LYS A 9 29.87 4.53 -11.67
N GLU A 10 30.24 4.97 -12.88
CA GLU A 10 31.59 5.49 -13.15
C GLU A 10 31.92 6.70 -12.26
N SER A 11 30.95 7.61 -12.04
CA SER A 11 31.11 8.79 -11.18
C SER A 11 31.39 8.44 -9.71
N VAL A 12 30.67 7.48 -9.14
CA VAL A 12 30.88 7.06 -7.74
C VAL A 12 32.13 6.20 -7.57
N GLU A 13 32.61 5.55 -8.63
CA GLU A 13 33.90 4.86 -8.64
C GLU A 13 35.08 5.85 -8.69
N GLU A 14 34.95 6.94 -9.48
CA GLU A 14 35.96 7.99 -9.57
C GLU A 14 36.00 8.89 -8.32
N ASN A 15 34.83 9.16 -7.72
CA ASN A 15 34.71 9.97 -6.51
C ASN A 15 33.78 9.29 -5.48
N PRO A 16 34.29 8.33 -4.70
CA PRO A 16 33.49 7.54 -3.77
C PRO A 16 32.94 8.33 -2.58
N ASP A 17 33.44 9.54 -2.33
CA ASP A 17 33.00 10.41 -1.23
C ASP A 17 31.90 11.41 -1.66
N ASP A 18 31.42 11.34 -2.91
CA ASP A 18 30.31 12.18 -3.39
C ASP A 18 28.95 11.60 -2.98
N ALA A 19 28.46 12.02 -1.80
CA ALA A 19 27.15 11.62 -1.28
C ALA A 19 26.00 11.85 -2.27
N LYS A 20 26.05 12.95 -3.03
CA LYS A 20 25.01 13.30 -3.99
C LYS A 20 25.02 12.35 -5.19
N ALA A 21 26.20 11.98 -5.68
CA ALA A 21 26.30 11.01 -6.77
C ALA A 21 25.75 9.63 -6.36
N TRP A 22 26.00 9.20 -5.12
CA TRP A 22 25.41 7.97 -4.56
C TRP A 22 23.89 8.05 -4.44
N TYR A 23 23.35 9.16 -3.97
CA TYR A 23 21.90 9.39 -3.92
C TYR A 23 21.27 9.36 -5.32
N ASP A 24 21.83 10.11 -6.28
CA ASP A 24 21.35 10.17 -7.66
C ASP A 24 21.42 8.78 -8.34
N LEU A 25 22.43 7.97 -8.02
CA LEU A 25 22.54 6.58 -8.46
C LEU A 25 21.42 5.72 -7.88
N GLY A 26 21.18 5.78 -6.57
CA GLY A 26 20.10 5.07 -5.90
C GLY A 26 18.75 5.37 -6.53
N TYR A 27 18.45 6.64 -6.77
CA TYR A 27 17.21 7.09 -7.41
C TYR A 27 17.00 6.44 -8.79
N ARG A 28 18.04 6.43 -9.63
CA ARG A 28 17.96 5.79 -10.96
C ARG A 28 17.84 4.27 -10.90
N LEU A 29 18.38 3.64 -9.87
CA LEU A 29 18.25 2.20 -9.68
C LEU A 29 16.82 1.82 -9.25
N VAL A 30 16.15 2.64 -8.44
CA VAL A 30 14.72 2.50 -8.12
C VAL A 30 13.87 2.59 -9.39
N GLU A 31 14.09 3.58 -10.27
CA GLU A 31 13.37 3.70 -11.55
C GLU A 31 13.51 2.45 -12.44
N LEU A 32 14.60 1.69 -12.28
CA LEU A 32 14.86 0.44 -13.01
C LEU A 32 14.42 -0.82 -12.25
N GLY A 33 13.81 -0.69 -11.07
CA GLY A 33 13.39 -1.81 -10.22
C GLY A 33 14.54 -2.60 -9.59
N LYS A 34 15.73 -2.00 -9.47
CA LYS A 34 16.91 -2.61 -8.87
C LYS A 34 17.04 -2.21 -7.40
N PHE A 35 16.14 -2.75 -6.58
CA PHE A 35 15.98 -2.31 -5.20
C PHE A 35 17.19 -2.60 -4.31
N GLU A 36 17.86 -3.75 -4.48
CA GLU A 36 19.07 -4.07 -3.71
C GLU A 36 20.22 -3.09 -4.01
N ASP A 37 20.56 -2.88 -5.30
CA ASP A 37 21.59 -1.91 -5.71
C ASP A 37 21.23 -0.49 -5.23
N ALA A 38 19.94 -0.13 -5.24
CA ALA A 38 19.46 1.17 -4.80
C ALA A 38 19.65 1.35 -3.28
N ALA A 39 19.32 0.34 -2.48
CA ALA A 39 19.51 0.37 -1.03
C ALA A 39 20.99 0.56 -0.67
N GLU A 40 21.90 -0.15 -1.34
CA GLU A 40 23.35 0.04 -1.15
C GLU A 40 23.80 1.47 -1.48
N SER A 41 23.27 2.03 -2.58
CA SER A 41 23.62 3.38 -3.01
C SER A 41 23.11 4.44 -2.03
N TYR A 42 21.86 4.33 -1.56
CA TYR A 42 21.32 5.24 -0.56
C TYR A 42 21.98 5.09 0.81
N GLN A 43 22.29 3.86 1.25
CA GLN A 43 23.06 3.62 2.46
C GLN A 43 24.42 4.32 2.38
N LYS A 44 25.07 4.29 1.21
CA LYS A 44 26.34 4.99 1.04
C LYS A 44 26.17 6.51 1.08
N ALA A 45 25.09 7.04 0.50
CA ALA A 45 24.76 8.45 0.57
C ALA A 45 24.54 8.91 2.03
N THR A 46 23.82 8.13 2.85
CA THR A 46 23.56 8.48 4.26
C THR A 46 24.78 8.33 5.16
N GLU A 47 25.72 7.43 4.85
CA GLU A 47 27.01 7.35 5.54
C GLU A 47 27.88 8.59 5.28
N LEU A 48 27.86 9.11 4.06
CA LEU A 48 28.68 10.26 3.64
C LEU A 48 28.04 11.60 4.05
N ASP A 49 26.72 11.68 4.00
CA ASP A 49 25.93 12.82 4.48
C ASP A 49 24.77 12.32 5.36
N PRO A 50 25.01 12.18 6.69
CA PRO A 50 23.98 11.76 7.63
C PRO A 50 22.83 12.76 7.80
N THR A 51 22.95 13.98 7.27
CA THR A 51 21.93 15.03 7.39
C THR A 51 20.97 15.09 6.21
N ASN A 52 21.19 14.24 5.19
CA ASN A 52 20.33 14.16 4.02
C ASN A 52 19.04 13.39 4.33
N ILE A 53 17.96 14.14 4.60
CA ILE A 53 16.63 13.60 4.90
C ILE A 53 16.09 12.76 3.74
N ASP A 54 16.24 13.22 2.50
CA ASP A 54 15.73 12.53 1.31
C ASP A 54 16.40 11.16 1.14
N ALA A 55 17.71 11.06 1.39
CA ALA A 55 18.43 9.80 1.32
C ALA A 55 17.98 8.80 2.39
N TRP A 56 17.74 9.24 3.62
CA TRP A 56 17.20 8.38 4.68
C TRP A 56 15.76 7.93 4.39
N TYR A 57 14.93 8.85 3.89
CA TYR A 57 13.54 8.57 3.52
C TYR A 57 13.46 7.55 2.37
N ASP A 58 14.20 7.78 1.29
CA ASP A 58 14.22 6.89 0.13
C ASP A 58 14.86 5.53 0.46
N LEU A 59 15.90 5.50 1.31
CA LEU A 59 16.46 4.26 1.84
C LEU A 59 15.39 3.47 2.61
N SER A 60 14.64 4.13 3.49
CA SER A 60 13.55 3.49 4.24
C SER A 60 12.51 2.87 3.31
N GLY A 61 12.06 3.61 2.29
CA GLY A 61 11.10 3.12 1.29
C GLY A 61 11.60 1.89 0.55
N VAL A 62 12.84 1.92 0.04
CA VAL A 62 13.43 0.78 -0.69
C VAL A 62 13.65 -0.43 0.21
N LEU A 63 14.10 -0.25 1.45
CA LEU A 63 14.24 -1.34 2.42
C LEU A 63 12.88 -1.97 2.75
N GLY A 64 11.82 -1.16 2.78
CA GLY A 64 10.45 -1.63 2.92
C GLY A 64 10.02 -2.52 1.75
N GLU A 65 10.27 -2.10 0.50
CA GLU A 65 9.97 -2.93 -0.68
C GLU A 65 10.76 -4.25 -0.68
N LEU A 66 11.97 -4.26 -0.12
CA LEU A 66 12.79 -5.47 0.06
C LEU A 66 12.36 -6.34 1.24
N GLY A 67 11.40 -5.91 2.06
CA GLY A 67 10.99 -6.58 3.28
C GLY A 67 12.02 -6.57 4.41
N ARG A 68 13.02 -5.68 4.33
CA ARG A 68 14.04 -5.47 5.36
C ARG A 68 13.50 -4.50 6.42
N TRP A 69 12.45 -4.94 7.12
CA TRP A 69 11.60 -4.07 7.92
C TRP A 69 12.34 -3.34 9.06
N GLU A 70 13.26 -4.00 9.75
CA GLU A 70 13.99 -3.36 10.86
C GLU A 70 14.94 -2.25 10.37
N GLU A 71 15.61 -2.49 9.25
CA GLU A 71 16.50 -1.49 8.65
C GLU A 71 15.68 -0.33 8.07
N SER A 72 14.52 -0.64 7.49
CA SER A 72 13.56 0.37 7.02
C SER A 72 13.04 1.24 8.17
N ALA A 73 12.71 0.64 9.32
CA ALA A 73 12.27 1.35 10.51
C ALA A 73 13.37 2.29 11.01
N HIS A 74 14.61 1.81 11.10
CA HIS A 74 15.75 2.63 11.49
C HIS A 74 15.96 3.83 10.55
N ALA A 75 15.91 3.63 9.23
CA ALA A 75 16.06 4.72 8.26
C ALA A 75 14.91 5.75 8.35
N SER A 76 13.68 5.29 8.60
CA SER A 76 12.53 6.17 8.90
C SER A 76 12.74 6.96 10.20
N GLU A 77 13.25 6.32 11.26
CA GLU A 77 13.56 7.00 12.53
C GLU A 77 14.64 8.06 12.34
N GLN A 78 15.70 7.81 11.56
CA GLN A 78 16.71 8.81 11.21
C GLN A 78 16.11 9.99 10.42
N THR A 79 15.20 9.71 9.49
CA THR A 79 14.45 10.76 8.77
C THR A 79 13.71 11.68 9.75
N LEU A 80 13.05 11.09 10.76
CA LEU A 80 12.25 11.80 11.75
C LEU A 80 13.07 12.46 12.87
N GLU A 81 14.30 12.00 13.12
CA GLU A 81 15.26 12.70 13.98
C GLU A 81 15.71 14.02 13.36
N LEU A 82 15.86 14.05 12.02
CA LEU A 82 16.24 15.24 11.25
C LEU A 82 15.05 16.19 11.04
N ASP A 83 13.87 15.65 10.74
CA ASP A 83 12.61 16.42 10.64
C ASP A 83 11.44 15.69 11.33
N PRO A 84 11.14 16.03 12.60
CA PRO A 84 10.05 15.44 13.36
C PRO A 84 8.64 15.72 12.82
N GLU A 85 8.48 16.69 11.92
CA GLU A 85 7.19 17.05 11.32
C GLU A 85 7.01 16.47 9.91
N PHE A 86 7.96 15.67 9.42
CA PHE A 86 7.92 15.09 8.10
C PHE A 86 6.84 14.00 7.98
N ALA A 87 5.70 14.36 7.40
CA ALA A 87 4.51 13.50 7.32
C ALA A 87 4.78 12.18 6.60
N ASP A 88 5.53 12.20 5.49
CA ASP A 88 5.85 11.01 4.70
C ASP A 88 6.78 10.05 5.45
N GLY A 89 7.72 10.57 6.25
CA GLY A 89 8.55 9.77 7.17
C GLY A 89 7.71 9.03 8.20
N TRP A 90 6.75 9.72 8.82
CA TRP A 90 5.80 9.09 9.76
C TRP A 90 4.90 8.06 9.08
N TYR A 91 4.49 8.32 7.84
CA TYR A 91 3.67 7.39 7.05
C TYR A 91 4.44 6.10 6.75
N ASN A 92 5.69 6.20 6.30
CA ASN A 92 6.56 5.05 6.05
C ASN A 92 6.80 4.26 7.34
N LEU A 93 7.15 4.92 8.44
CA LEU A 93 7.36 4.25 9.73
C LEU A 93 6.11 3.49 10.20
N GLY A 94 4.93 4.10 10.04
CA GLY A 94 3.66 3.46 10.36
C GLY A 94 3.38 2.21 9.53
N ALA A 95 3.64 2.28 8.22
CA ALA A 95 3.52 1.13 7.32
C ALA A 95 4.52 0.02 7.66
N VAL A 96 5.77 0.37 7.98
CA VAL A 96 6.82 -0.58 8.36
C VAL A 96 6.45 -1.31 9.65
N TYR A 97 6.08 -0.59 10.71
CA TYR A 97 5.66 -1.22 11.96
C TYR A 97 4.42 -2.11 11.79
N TYR A 98 3.49 -1.73 10.91
CA TYR A 98 2.35 -2.60 10.59
C TYR A 98 2.81 -3.93 9.97
N ASN A 99 3.75 -3.90 9.00
CA ASN A 99 4.29 -5.11 8.37
C ASN A 99 5.09 -5.99 9.35
N MET A 100 5.64 -5.39 10.41
CA MET A 100 6.28 -6.11 11.51
C MET A 100 5.30 -6.64 12.56
N ALA A 101 3.99 -6.43 12.38
CA ALA A 101 2.94 -6.69 13.37
C ALA A 101 3.11 -5.94 14.71
N ARG A 102 3.86 -4.83 14.70
CA ARG A 102 4.01 -3.88 15.82
C ARG A 102 2.88 -2.85 15.77
N TYR A 103 1.66 -3.32 16.02
CA TYR A 103 0.45 -2.56 15.69
C TYR A 103 0.26 -1.31 16.56
N GLU A 104 0.62 -1.34 17.84
CA GLU A 104 0.58 -0.17 18.71
C GLU A 104 1.49 0.96 18.19
N GLU A 105 2.73 0.64 17.81
CA GLU A 105 3.65 1.63 17.24
C GLU A 105 3.18 2.11 15.86
N ALA A 106 2.62 1.22 15.04
CA ALA A 106 2.04 1.58 13.74
C ALA A 106 0.90 2.61 13.87
N ILE A 107 0.05 2.46 14.90
CA ILE A 107 -1.03 3.42 15.20
C ILE A 107 -0.46 4.78 15.56
N VAL A 108 0.57 4.83 16.42
CA VAL A 108 1.19 6.08 16.83
C VAL A 108 1.82 6.81 15.64
N ALA A 109 2.67 6.11 14.88
CA ALA A 109 3.35 6.69 13.71
C ALA A 109 2.35 7.16 12.65
N SER A 110 1.36 6.33 12.29
CA SER A 110 0.34 6.70 11.29
C SER A 110 -0.55 7.86 11.74
N ARG A 111 -0.78 8.04 13.05
CA ARG A 111 -1.49 9.21 13.59
C ARG A 111 -0.65 10.48 13.52
N TYR A 112 0.67 10.41 13.67
CA TYR A 112 1.54 11.54 13.40
C TYR A 112 1.55 11.91 11.91
N ALA A 113 1.60 10.92 11.02
CA ALA A 113 1.46 11.15 9.58
C ALA A 113 0.15 11.91 9.27
N ALA A 114 -0.98 11.43 9.79
CA ALA A 114 -2.28 12.10 9.63
C ALA A 114 -2.39 13.46 10.36
N LYS A 115 -1.52 13.74 11.33
CA LYS A 115 -1.48 15.03 12.04
C LYS A 115 -0.75 16.07 11.20
N PHE A 116 0.39 15.69 10.61
CA PHE A 116 1.23 16.58 9.82
C PHE A 116 0.74 16.70 8.36
N ASP A 117 0.07 15.68 7.83
CA ASP A 117 -0.71 15.73 6.60
C ASP A 117 -2.15 15.22 6.83
N PRO A 118 -3.09 16.13 7.18
CA PRO A 118 -4.49 15.78 7.40
C PRO A 118 -5.25 15.28 6.17
N GLU A 119 -4.74 15.53 4.95
CA GLU A 119 -5.39 15.11 3.70
C GLU A 119 -4.94 13.69 3.27
N ASN A 120 -3.92 13.14 3.92
CA ASN A 120 -3.45 11.78 3.67
C ASN A 120 -4.43 10.73 4.25
N ALA A 121 -5.43 10.37 3.46
CA ALA A 121 -6.39 9.31 3.80
C ALA A 121 -5.71 7.94 3.99
N SER A 122 -4.54 7.70 3.37
CA SER A 122 -3.80 6.44 3.53
C SER A 122 -3.18 6.30 4.92
N ALA A 123 -2.84 7.39 5.61
CA ALA A 123 -2.42 7.35 7.00
C ALA A 123 -3.53 6.81 7.92
N TRP A 124 -4.76 7.31 7.78
CA TRP A 124 -5.93 6.77 8.52
C TRP A 124 -6.26 5.32 8.17
N LYS A 125 -6.01 4.90 6.92
CA LYS A 125 -6.13 3.50 6.52
C LYS A 125 -5.16 2.61 7.31
N HIS A 126 -3.89 3.01 7.49
CA HIS A 126 -2.93 2.24 8.30
C HIS A 126 -3.31 2.21 9.78
N VAL A 127 -3.83 3.31 10.33
CA VAL A 127 -4.40 3.30 11.70
C VAL A 127 -5.51 2.25 11.82
N GLY A 128 -6.44 2.21 10.86
CA GLY A 128 -7.55 1.25 10.86
C GLY A 128 -7.10 -0.20 10.72
N LEU A 129 -6.14 -0.47 9.83
CA LEU A 129 -5.56 -1.80 9.65
C LEU A 129 -4.83 -2.27 10.91
N ALA A 130 -4.06 -1.40 11.57
CA ALA A 130 -3.35 -1.74 12.80
C ALA A 130 -4.30 -2.02 13.97
N PHE A 131 -5.37 -1.23 14.15
CA PHE A 131 -6.41 -1.56 15.13
C PHE A 131 -7.08 -2.90 14.86
N ALA A 132 -7.33 -3.22 13.59
CA ALA A 132 -7.88 -4.52 13.22
C ALA A 132 -6.91 -5.67 13.51
N GLY A 133 -5.61 -5.47 13.30
CA GLY A 133 -4.56 -6.42 13.70
C GLY A 133 -4.54 -6.71 15.20
N LEU A 134 -4.94 -5.73 16.02
CA LEU A 134 -5.13 -5.87 17.47
C LEU A 134 -6.50 -6.45 17.88
N GLY A 135 -7.39 -6.70 16.92
CA GLY A 135 -8.78 -7.10 17.21
C GLY A 135 -9.66 -5.98 17.77
N ARG A 136 -9.20 -4.72 17.72
CA ARG A 136 -9.92 -3.52 18.15
C ARG A 136 -10.80 -3.00 17.02
N ILE A 137 -11.85 -3.76 16.70
CA ILE A 137 -12.61 -3.61 15.47
C ILE A 137 -13.39 -2.29 15.42
N GLU A 138 -13.94 -1.84 16.55
CA GLU A 138 -14.66 -0.57 16.64
C GLU A 138 -13.76 0.63 16.30
N GLU A 139 -12.53 0.67 16.84
CA GLU A 139 -11.56 1.72 16.52
C GLU A 139 -11.05 1.63 15.06
N ALA A 140 -10.97 0.41 14.51
CA ALA A 140 -10.67 0.22 13.10
C ALA A 140 -11.75 0.84 12.19
N ILE A 141 -13.03 0.61 12.52
CA ILE A 141 -14.17 1.19 11.80
C ILE A 141 -14.17 2.72 11.90
N GLU A 142 -13.90 3.29 13.07
CA GLU A 142 -13.78 4.76 13.22
C GLU A 142 -12.66 5.32 12.33
N SER A 143 -11.53 4.63 12.27
CA SER A 143 -10.39 5.05 11.44
C SER A 143 -10.72 4.98 9.95
N PHE A 144 -11.43 3.94 9.50
CA PHE A 144 -11.90 3.86 8.11
C PHE A 144 -12.98 4.89 7.77
N ARG A 145 -13.81 5.30 8.72
CA ARG A 145 -14.73 6.43 8.50
C ARG A 145 -13.97 7.71 8.15
N LYS A 146 -12.86 8.00 8.82
CA LYS A 146 -12.02 9.16 8.46
C LYS A 146 -11.42 9.06 7.06
N VAL A 147 -11.04 7.86 6.62
CA VAL A 147 -10.62 7.63 5.23
C VAL A 147 -11.76 7.97 4.27
N LEU A 148 -12.99 7.58 4.60
CA LEU A 148 -14.18 7.82 3.77
C LEU A 148 -14.70 9.26 3.83
N ASP A 149 -14.42 10.00 4.91
CA ASP A 149 -14.69 11.43 5.00
C ASP A 149 -13.81 12.21 4.00
N LEU A 150 -12.57 11.76 3.80
CA LEU A 150 -11.62 12.32 2.82
C LEU A 150 -11.87 11.79 1.40
N GLU A 151 -12.15 10.48 1.27
CA GLU A 151 -12.34 9.80 0.00
C GLU A 151 -13.62 8.94 -0.01
N PRO A 152 -14.80 9.56 -0.24
CA PRO A 152 -16.10 8.89 -0.12
C PRO A 152 -16.31 7.74 -1.11
N GLU A 153 -15.59 7.72 -2.23
CA GLU A 153 -15.72 6.72 -3.30
C GLU A 153 -14.64 5.63 -3.22
N ARG A 154 -13.81 5.58 -2.17
CA ARG A 154 -12.76 4.55 -2.02
C ARG A 154 -13.38 3.18 -1.72
N ALA A 155 -13.69 2.44 -2.79
CA ALA A 155 -14.38 1.14 -2.75
C ALA A 155 -13.71 0.13 -1.80
N THR A 156 -12.38 0.06 -1.79
CA THR A 156 -11.62 -0.87 -0.95
C THR A 156 -11.81 -0.60 0.55
N THR A 157 -11.96 0.67 0.96
CA THR A 157 -12.22 1.04 2.35
C THR A 157 -13.62 0.63 2.77
N TRP A 158 -14.63 0.91 1.94
CA TRP A 158 -16.01 0.44 2.16
C TRP A 158 -16.07 -1.08 2.30
N MET A 159 -15.36 -1.82 1.44
CA MET A 159 -15.27 -3.27 1.50
C MET A 159 -14.66 -3.77 2.82
N ASN A 160 -13.53 -3.18 3.23
CA ASN A 160 -12.84 -3.57 4.47
C ASN A 160 -13.72 -3.29 5.70
N MET A 161 -14.34 -2.11 5.75
CA MET A 161 -15.25 -1.75 6.83
C MET A 161 -16.47 -2.67 6.87
N GLY A 162 -17.06 -3.01 5.72
CA GLY A 162 -18.17 -3.95 5.64
C GLY A 162 -17.81 -5.37 6.10
N ALA A 163 -16.62 -5.86 5.74
CA ALA A 163 -16.12 -7.15 6.23
C ALA A 163 -15.93 -7.16 7.75
N MET A 164 -15.41 -6.07 8.34
CA MET A 164 -15.25 -5.92 9.79
C MET A 164 -16.59 -5.85 10.52
N LEU A 165 -17.53 -5.04 10.01
CA LEU A 165 -18.89 -4.94 10.55
C LEU A 165 -19.59 -6.30 10.55
N ALA A 166 -19.43 -7.08 9.48
CA ALA A 166 -19.97 -8.43 9.39
C ALA A 166 -19.34 -9.35 10.45
N GLY A 167 -18.03 -9.25 10.67
CA GLY A 167 -17.29 -10.02 11.67
C GLY A 167 -17.78 -9.81 13.11
N ILE A 168 -18.23 -8.58 13.45
CA ILE A 168 -18.83 -8.25 14.75
C ILE A 168 -20.37 -8.36 14.78
N GLY A 169 -20.97 -8.93 13.73
CA GLY A 169 -22.41 -9.20 13.67
C GLY A 169 -23.30 -7.99 13.36
N ARG A 170 -22.74 -6.83 13.00
CA ARG A 170 -23.49 -5.63 12.56
C ARG A 170 -23.86 -5.76 11.09
N LEU A 171 -24.67 -6.77 10.79
CA LEU A 171 -24.93 -7.24 9.43
C LEU A 171 -25.62 -6.19 8.54
N GLU A 172 -26.53 -5.38 9.09
CA GLU A 172 -27.20 -4.31 8.36
C GLU A 172 -26.20 -3.24 7.89
N GLU A 173 -25.34 -2.76 8.80
CA GLU A 173 -24.30 -1.78 8.47
C GLU A 173 -23.25 -2.37 7.54
N ALA A 174 -22.93 -3.65 7.70
CA ALA A 174 -22.05 -4.37 6.79
C ALA A 174 -22.62 -4.40 5.37
N ALA A 175 -23.91 -4.66 5.22
CA ALA A 175 -24.58 -4.66 3.92
C ALA A 175 -24.54 -3.27 3.28
N GLU A 176 -24.84 -2.21 4.04
CA GLU A 176 -24.77 -0.84 3.54
C GLU A 176 -23.36 -0.47 3.06
N ALA A 177 -22.33 -0.76 3.87
CA ALA A 177 -20.94 -0.52 3.49
C ALA A 177 -20.54 -1.30 2.22
N LEU A 178 -20.93 -2.56 2.11
CA LEU A 178 -20.63 -3.39 0.94
C LEU A 178 -21.43 -2.97 -0.30
N GLU A 179 -22.66 -2.47 -0.14
CA GLU A 179 -23.42 -1.84 -1.24
C GLU A 179 -22.67 -0.62 -1.79
N ARG A 180 -22.18 0.27 -0.91
CA ARG A 180 -21.33 1.41 -1.33
C ARG A 180 -20.05 0.96 -2.02
N SER A 181 -19.43 -0.10 -1.53
CA SER A 181 -18.23 -0.67 -2.16
C SER A 181 -18.48 -1.13 -3.60
N VAL A 182 -19.56 -1.88 -3.86
CA VAL A 182 -19.86 -2.40 -5.20
C VAL A 182 -20.44 -1.33 -6.12
N GLU A 183 -21.03 -0.27 -5.57
CA GLU A 183 -21.45 0.92 -6.34
C GLU A 183 -20.24 1.69 -6.86
N ALA A 184 -19.23 1.89 -6.00
CA ALA A 184 -17.98 2.57 -6.34
C ALA A 184 -17.08 1.74 -7.27
N ASP A 185 -16.99 0.43 -7.06
CA ASP A 185 -16.28 -0.50 -7.96
C ASP A 185 -17.11 -1.77 -8.21
N LYS A 186 -17.78 -1.78 -9.37
CA LYS A 186 -18.62 -2.90 -9.80
C LYS A 186 -17.81 -4.12 -10.23
N LEU A 187 -16.51 -3.98 -10.47
CA LEU A 187 -15.63 -5.04 -10.98
C LEU A 187 -14.88 -5.77 -9.87
N ASN A 188 -15.13 -5.45 -8.60
CA ASN A 188 -14.51 -6.12 -7.47
C ASN A 188 -15.30 -7.39 -7.07
N PRO A 189 -14.83 -8.62 -7.44
CA PRO A 189 -15.53 -9.86 -7.10
C PRO A 189 -15.61 -10.09 -5.59
N THR A 190 -14.59 -9.69 -4.83
CA THR A 190 -14.54 -9.89 -3.37
C THR A 190 -15.63 -9.09 -2.67
N ALA A 191 -15.88 -7.86 -3.08
CA ALA A 191 -16.96 -7.03 -2.54
C ALA A 191 -18.33 -7.67 -2.80
N TRP A 192 -18.58 -8.17 -4.02
CA TRP A 192 -19.81 -8.88 -4.36
C TRP A 192 -20.00 -10.18 -3.57
N LYS A 193 -18.93 -10.95 -3.38
CA LYS A 193 -18.94 -12.16 -2.56
C LYS A 193 -19.32 -11.83 -1.12
N ASN A 194 -18.65 -10.86 -0.51
CA ASN A 194 -18.91 -10.45 0.87
C ASN A 194 -20.35 -9.94 1.02
N LEU A 195 -20.84 -9.12 0.07
CA LEU A 195 -22.21 -8.62 0.07
C LEU A 195 -23.23 -9.76 -0.01
N GLY A 196 -22.99 -10.74 -0.88
CA GLY A 196 -23.83 -11.93 -1.02
C GLY A 196 -23.90 -12.75 0.28
N MET A 197 -22.76 -12.96 0.92
CA MET A 197 -22.67 -13.67 2.21
C MET A 197 -23.42 -12.93 3.32
N VAL A 198 -23.23 -11.61 3.45
CA VAL A 198 -23.97 -10.79 4.43
C VAL A 198 -25.47 -10.87 4.16
N TYR A 199 -25.91 -10.85 2.90
CA TYR A 199 -27.32 -11.02 2.57
C TYR A 199 -27.90 -12.39 2.88
N LEU A 200 -27.11 -13.46 2.78
CA LEU A 200 -27.54 -14.78 3.26
C LEU A 200 -27.75 -14.76 4.77
N HIS A 201 -26.82 -14.17 5.54
CA HIS A 201 -26.97 -14.06 6.99
C HIS A 201 -28.18 -13.21 7.42
N LEU A 202 -28.53 -12.19 6.63
CA LEU A 202 -29.74 -11.37 6.82
C LEU A 202 -31.03 -12.02 6.31
N GLY A 203 -30.98 -13.21 5.71
CA GLY A 203 -32.15 -13.88 5.11
C GLY A 203 -32.69 -13.20 3.85
N ARG A 204 -31.91 -12.31 3.20
CA ARG A 204 -32.31 -11.55 2.01
C ARG A 204 -31.97 -12.33 0.73
N GLU A 205 -32.57 -13.50 0.56
CA GLU A 205 -32.22 -14.49 -0.49
C GLU A 205 -32.15 -13.90 -1.91
N LYS A 206 -33.12 -13.08 -2.31
CA LYS A 206 -33.13 -12.46 -3.64
C LYS A 206 -31.95 -11.52 -3.87
N LYS A 207 -31.58 -10.73 -2.85
CA LYS A 207 -30.42 -9.84 -2.93
C LYS A 207 -29.11 -10.63 -2.90
N ALA A 208 -29.04 -11.67 -2.06
CA ALA A 208 -27.90 -12.58 -2.01
C ALA A 208 -27.64 -13.26 -3.36
N ALA A 209 -28.67 -13.82 -3.99
CA ALA A 209 -28.56 -14.48 -5.29
C ALA A 209 -28.00 -13.54 -6.35
N LYS A 210 -28.50 -12.30 -6.43
CA LYS A 210 -28.00 -11.28 -7.37
C LYS A 210 -26.52 -10.93 -7.12
N ALA A 211 -26.13 -10.74 -5.86
CA ALA A 211 -24.75 -10.42 -5.50
C ALA A 211 -23.80 -11.59 -5.83
N LEU A 212 -24.20 -12.83 -5.56
CA LEU A 212 -23.41 -14.03 -5.85
C LEU A 212 -23.33 -14.33 -7.35
N GLU A 213 -24.35 -13.98 -8.13
CA GLU A 213 -24.32 -14.03 -9.59
C GLU A 213 -23.25 -13.08 -10.17
N ASN A 214 -23.24 -11.83 -9.70
CA ASN A 214 -22.20 -10.86 -10.08
C ASN A 214 -20.79 -11.36 -9.70
N TYR A 215 -20.63 -11.89 -8.47
CA TYR A 215 -19.37 -12.51 -8.05
C TYR A 215 -18.94 -13.64 -8.98
N SER A 216 -19.82 -14.60 -9.27
CA SER A 216 -19.52 -15.76 -10.12
C SER A 216 -19.12 -15.34 -11.53
N MET A 217 -19.82 -14.36 -12.11
CA MET A 217 -19.47 -13.79 -13.41
C MET A 217 -18.06 -13.19 -13.41
N LEU A 218 -17.74 -12.37 -12.41
CA LEU A 218 -16.44 -11.69 -12.31
C LEU A 218 -15.29 -12.66 -12.00
N ASP A 219 -15.48 -13.60 -11.07
CA ASP A 219 -14.50 -14.64 -10.74
C ASP A 219 -14.18 -15.51 -11.97
N HIS A 220 -15.19 -15.86 -12.77
CA HIS A 220 -14.99 -16.58 -14.01
C HIS A 220 -14.24 -15.74 -15.07
N LEU A 221 -14.56 -14.46 -15.22
CA LEU A 221 -13.83 -13.55 -16.13
C LEU A 221 -12.37 -13.39 -15.73
N GLN A 222 -12.11 -13.19 -14.43
CA GLN A 222 -10.76 -13.05 -13.89
C GLN A 222 -9.93 -14.31 -14.15
N LYS A 223 -10.46 -15.49 -13.81
CA LYS A 223 -9.80 -16.77 -14.10
C LYS A 223 -9.52 -16.98 -15.59
N ARG A 224 -10.39 -16.50 -16.48
CA ARG A 224 -10.16 -16.56 -17.94
C ARG A 224 -9.04 -15.62 -18.38
N LEU A 225 -8.92 -14.44 -17.80
CA LEU A 225 -7.83 -13.50 -18.07
C LEU A 225 -6.50 -14.07 -17.58
N GLU A 226 -6.46 -14.63 -16.37
CA GLU A 226 -5.28 -15.29 -15.80
C GLU A 226 -4.83 -16.50 -16.63
N ARG A 227 -5.79 -17.29 -17.15
CA ARG A 227 -5.51 -18.40 -18.08
C ARG A 227 -5.23 -17.95 -19.52
N GLY A 228 -5.50 -16.69 -19.85
CA GLY A 228 -5.49 -16.12 -21.21
C GLY A 228 -4.23 -15.35 -21.59
N GLY A 229 -3.24 -15.20 -20.70
CA GLY A 229 -1.91 -14.68 -21.08
C GLY A 229 -1.00 -15.80 -21.61
N PRO A 230 -0.37 -15.70 -22.81
CA PRO A 230 -0.26 -14.56 -23.72
C PRO A 230 -0.99 -14.80 -25.07
N PHE A 231 -2.23 -14.30 -25.22
CA PHE A 231 -2.89 -14.22 -26.53
C PHE A 231 -2.37 -13.06 -27.42
N THR A 232 -1.40 -12.26 -26.94
CA THR A 232 -0.70 -11.25 -27.75
C THR A 232 0.49 -11.82 -28.55
N ALA A 233 0.86 -13.09 -28.35
CA ALA A 233 1.93 -13.72 -29.13
C ALA A 233 1.49 -14.16 -30.54
N ARG A 234 0.19 -14.43 -30.77
CA ARG A 234 -0.28 -14.98 -32.06
C ARG A 234 -0.68 -13.95 -33.11
N LEU A 235 -0.82 -12.67 -32.75
CA LEU A 235 -1.11 -11.62 -33.74
C LEU A 235 0.15 -11.03 -34.39
N ARG A 236 1.34 -11.19 -33.80
CA ARG A 236 2.62 -10.78 -34.45
C ARG A 236 3.16 -11.78 -35.49
N GLU A 237 2.65 -13.00 -35.54
CA GLU A 237 3.05 -14.00 -36.54
C GLU A 237 2.17 -13.99 -37.81
N GLN A 238 1.02 -13.31 -37.80
CA GLN A 238 0.18 -13.14 -38.99
C GLN A 238 0.46 -11.84 -39.77
N GLU A 239 1.26 -10.92 -39.23
CA GLU A 239 1.71 -9.71 -39.95
C GLU A 239 3.11 -9.86 -40.58
N ASN A 240 3.78 -11.01 -40.40
CA ASN A 240 5.11 -11.32 -40.97
C ASN A 240 5.08 -12.53 -41.93
N ARG A 241 3.95 -12.80 -42.59
CA ARG A 241 3.85 -13.76 -43.70
C ARG A 241 3.38 -13.10 -44.98
#